data_AF-S8C2G5-F1
#
_entry.id   AF-S8C2G5-F1
#
_cell.length_a   1.000
_cell.length_b   1.000
_cell.length_c   1.000
_cell.angle_alpha   90.00
_cell.angle_beta   90.00
_cell.angle_gamma   90.00
#
_symmetry.space_group_name_H-M   'P 1'
#
loop_
_entity.id
_entity.type
_entity.pdbx_description
1 polymer ?
#
loop_
_entity_poly.entity_id
_entity_poly.type
_entity_poly.pdbx_seq_one_letter_code
_entity_poly.pdbx_strand_id
1 'polypeptide(L)'
;LAVDYAVTNNAASTPGGARYATVIGDAYALQTLGAATDFVWRVFQQNSDADRKQVSRVGLFIDDMGGVAYAVNGEIHFSARYV
;
A
#
# COMPACT_ATOMS: atom_id res chain seq x y z
N LEU A 1 10.32 13.33 -8.61
CA LEU A 1 10.19 12.94 -7.19
C LEU A 1 10.00 11.44 -7.16
N ALA A 2 10.92 10.74 -6.51
CA ALA A 2 10.74 9.31 -6.23
C ALA A 2 9.82 9.17 -5.02
N VAL A 3 8.92 8.18 -5.07
CA VAL A 3 8.03 7.84 -3.95
C VAL A 3 8.65 6.65 -3.22
N ASP A 4 8.84 6.78 -1.92
CA ASP A 4 9.30 5.67 -1.07
C ASP A 4 8.12 4.78 -0.69
N TYR A 5 8.28 3.47 -0.84
CA TYR A 5 7.25 2.49 -0.49
C TYR A 5 7.66 1.70 0.75
N ALA A 6 6.70 1.48 1.65
CA ALA A 6 6.91 0.67 2.84
C ALA A 6 5.70 -0.23 3.11
N VAL A 7 5.94 -1.36 3.76
CA VAL A 7 4.92 -2.31 4.17
C VAL A 7 5.14 -2.65 5.65
N THR A 8 4.06 -2.71 6.43
CA THR A 8 4.08 -3.18 7.81
C THR A 8 2.92 -4.15 8.05
N ASN A 9 3.17 -5.30 8.66
CA ASN A 9 2.13 -6.23 9.07
C ASN A 9 1.95 -6.18 10.60
N ASN A 10 1.03 -5.33 11.06
CA ASN A 10 0.70 -5.20 12.49
C ASN A 10 -0.18 -6.37 12.98
N ALA A 11 -0.78 -7.13 12.07
CA ALA A 11 -1.71 -8.20 12.35
C ALA A 11 -1.09 -9.60 12.26
N ALA A 12 0.24 -9.73 12.39
CA ALA A 12 0.96 -10.99 12.16
C ALA A 12 0.47 -12.19 13.01
N SER A 13 -0.15 -11.93 14.17
CA SER A 13 -0.74 -12.96 15.04
C SER A 13 -2.16 -13.41 14.63
N THR A 14 -2.77 -12.75 13.65
CA THR A 14 -4.09 -13.12 13.12
C THR A 14 -3.97 -14.12 11.96
N PRO A 15 -5.01 -14.93 11.66
CA PRO A 15 -5.00 -15.80 10.49
C PRO A 15 -4.72 -15.06 9.18
N GLY A 16 -5.32 -13.87 9.01
CA GLY A 16 -5.12 -13.05 7.81
C GLY A 16 -3.74 -12.44 7.71
N GLY A 17 -3.17 -11.93 8.80
CA GLY A 17 -1.79 -11.42 8.80
C GLY A 17 -0.76 -12.54 8.56
N ALA A 18 -0.99 -13.74 9.08
CA ALA A 18 -0.17 -14.91 8.78
C ALA A 18 -0.30 -15.34 7.30
N ARG A 19 -1.52 -15.30 6.74
CA ARG A 19 -1.76 -15.58 5.32
C ARG A 19 -1.11 -14.54 4.42
N TYR A 20 -1.17 -13.26 4.77
CA TYR A 20 -0.46 -12.19 4.08
C TYR A 20 1.03 -12.52 3.99
N ALA A 21 1.67 -12.83 5.12
CA ALA A 21 3.11 -13.09 5.18
C ALA A 21 3.55 -14.32 4.37
N THR A 22 2.67 -15.32 4.22
CA THR A 22 3.01 -16.62 3.60
C THR A 22 2.59 -16.72 2.13
N VAL A 23 1.55 -16.00 1.71
CA VAL A 23 0.95 -16.13 0.37
C VAL A 23 1.16 -14.88 -0.49
N ILE A 24 1.12 -13.69 0.10
CA ILE A 24 1.19 -12.41 -0.63
C ILE A 24 2.62 -11.85 -0.50
N GLY A 25 3.03 -11.53 0.73
CA GLY A 25 4.37 -11.08 1.07
C GLY A 25 4.69 -9.63 0.69
N ASP A 26 5.67 -9.08 1.39
CA ASP A 26 6.07 -7.68 1.26
C ASP A 26 6.61 -7.35 -0.14
N ALA A 27 7.36 -8.28 -0.76
CA ALA A 27 7.96 -8.07 -2.08
C ALA A 27 6.89 -7.82 -3.16
N TYR A 28 5.83 -8.63 -3.16
CA TYR A 28 4.72 -8.45 -4.08
C TYR A 28 3.97 -7.15 -3.79
N ALA A 29 3.69 -6.85 -2.51
CA ALA A 29 3.00 -5.63 -2.14
C ALA A 29 3.78 -4.36 -2.55
N LEU A 30 5.09 -4.32 -2.35
CA LEU A 30 5.96 -3.22 -2.78
C LEU A 30 5.93 -3.06 -4.31
N GLN A 31 6.00 -4.17 -5.06
CA GLN A 31 5.86 -4.13 -6.52
C GLN A 31 4.50 -3.58 -6.95
N THR A 32 3.42 -4.01 -6.29
CA THR A 32 2.06 -3.54 -6.59
C THR A 32 1.89 -2.04 -6.27
N LEU A 33 2.47 -1.55 -5.16
CA LEU A 33 2.45 -0.12 -4.84
C LEU A 33 3.12 0.72 -5.93
N GLY A 34 4.30 0.30 -6.41
CA GLY A 34 4.98 0.95 -7.53
C GLY A 34 4.13 0.96 -8.81
N ALA A 35 3.61 -0.20 -9.20
CA ALA A 35 2.77 -0.33 -10.40
C ALA A 35 1.47 0.49 -10.31
N ALA A 36 0.87 0.57 -9.12
CA ALA A 36 -0.32 1.38 -8.87
C ALA A 36 -0.03 2.88 -8.99
N THR A 37 1.12 3.35 -8.47
CA THR A 37 1.56 4.74 -8.64
C THR A 37 1.75 5.08 -10.12
N ASP A 38 2.43 4.22 -10.88
CA ASP A 38 2.61 4.41 -12.32
C ASP A 38 1.27 4.43 -13.08
N PHE A 39 0.34 3.55 -12.67
CA PHE A 39 -1.01 3.52 -13.22
C PHE A 39 -1.74 4.85 -12.96
N VAL A 40 -1.70 5.36 -11.73
CA VAL A 40 -2.30 6.65 -11.35
C VAL A 40 -1.70 7.79 -12.18
N TRP A 41 -0.37 7.88 -12.25
CA TRP A 41 0.29 8.92 -13.04
C TRP A 41 -0.13 8.90 -14.51
N ARG A 42 -0.22 7.72 -15.10
CA ARG A 42 -0.68 7.56 -16.50
C ARG A 42 -2.15 7.94 -16.68
N VAL A 43 -3.05 7.50 -15.79
CA VAL A 43 -4.49 7.77 -15.89
C VAL A 43 -4.81 9.25 -15.74
N PHE A 44 -4.13 9.93 -14.81
CA PHE A 44 -4.33 11.36 -14.56
C PHE A 44 -3.37 12.26 -15.35
N GLN A 45 -2.60 11.70 -16.28
CA GLN A 45 -1.65 12.44 -17.14
C GLN A 45 -0.61 13.25 -16.35
N GLN A 46 -0.19 12.76 -15.18
CA GLN A 46 0.84 13.36 -14.32
C GLN A 46 2.25 13.00 -14.81
N ASN A 47 2.53 13.38 -16.06
CA ASN A 47 3.69 12.92 -16.82
C ASN A 47 5.00 13.52 -16.32
N SER A 48 4.96 14.73 -15.75
CA SER A 48 6.13 15.38 -15.14
C SER A 48 6.07 15.33 -13.62
N ASP A 49 7.23 15.52 -12.98
CA ASP A 49 7.31 15.66 -11.53
C ASP A 49 6.49 16.84 -10.98
N ALA A 50 6.27 17.88 -11.78
CA ALA A 50 5.49 19.06 -11.39
C ALA A 50 3.98 18.78 -11.37
N ASP A 51 3.50 17.81 -12.16
CA ASP A 51 2.09 17.44 -12.24
C ASP A 51 1.68 16.45 -11.13
N ARG A 52 2.65 15.82 -10.50
CA ARG A 52 2.44 14.79 -9.48
C ARG A 52 2.14 15.46 -8.14
N LYS A 53 1.21 14.86 -7.39
CA LYS A 53 1.00 15.21 -5.99
C LYS A 53 2.30 14.98 -5.21
N GLN A 54 2.71 15.94 -4.38
CA GLN A 54 3.90 15.82 -3.54
C GLN A 54 3.67 14.87 -2.37
N VAL A 55 3.82 13.57 -2.64
CA VAL A 55 3.82 12.50 -1.65
C VAL A 55 5.19 11.83 -1.71
N SER A 56 5.98 11.98 -0.66
CA SER A 56 7.31 11.38 -0.58
C SER A 56 7.27 9.91 -0.17
N ARG A 57 6.21 9.46 0.50
CA ARG A 57 6.09 8.10 1.03
C ARG A 57 4.67 7.57 0.90
N VAL A 58 4.55 6.31 0.48
CA VAL A 58 3.32 5.52 0.57
C VAL A 58 3.56 4.28 1.43
N GLY A 59 2.77 4.13 2.50
CA GLY A 59 2.85 2.99 3.41
C GLY A 59 1.63 2.08 3.28
N LEU A 60 1.85 0.77 3.21
CA LEU A 60 0.79 -0.23 3.38
C LEU A 60 0.89 -0.85 4.77
N PHE A 61 -0.24 -0.88 5.49
CA PHE A 61 -0.37 -1.48 6.81
C PHE A 61 -1.42 -2.59 6.76
N ILE A 62 -1.03 -3.79 7.16
CA ILE A 62 -1.95 -4.90 7.38
C ILE A 62 -2.35 -4.90 8.86
N ASP A 63 -3.59 -4.52 9.14
CA ASP A 63 -4.10 -4.26 10.49
C ASP A 63 -5.24 -5.21 10.86
N ASP A 64 -5.38 -5.55 12.14
CA ASP A 64 -6.63 -6.16 12.63
C ASP A 64 -7.61 -5.04 12.98
N MET A 65 -8.46 -4.70 12.01
CA MET A 65 -9.41 -3.60 12.14
C MET A 65 -10.78 -3.96 11.56
N GLY A 66 -11.80 -3.20 11.97
CA GLY A 66 -13.11 -3.22 11.32
C GLY A 66 -13.07 -2.58 9.93
N GLY A 67 -14.05 -2.92 9.09
CA GLY A 67 -14.09 -2.47 7.69
C GLY A 67 -13.04 -3.16 6.81
N VAL A 68 -13.02 -2.83 5.52
CA VAL A 68 -12.13 -3.46 4.53
C VAL A 68 -10.79 -2.74 4.45
N ALA A 69 -10.82 -1.45 4.14
CA ALA A 69 -9.62 -0.63 3.99
C ALA A 69 -9.94 0.86 4.11
N TYR A 70 -8.94 1.67 4.45
CA TYR A 70 -8.98 3.13 4.32
C TYR A 70 -7.61 3.69 3.98
N ALA A 71 -7.56 4.94 3.52
CA ALA A 71 -6.32 5.64 3.25
C ALA A 71 -6.31 7.03 3.88
N VAL A 72 -5.18 7.41 4.49
CA VAL A 72 -4.99 8.71 5.14
C VAL A 72 -3.52 9.08 5.07
N ASN A 73 -3.19 10.34 4.74
CA ASN A 73 -1.81 10.87 4.77
C ASN A 73 -0.74 10.06 4.02
N GLY A 74 -1.11 9.36 2.94
CA GLY A 74 -0.18 8.49 2.19
C GLY A 74 -0.06 7.08 2.77
N GLU A 75 -0.83 6.76 3.79
CA GLU A 75 -0.93 5.43 4.37
C GLU A 75 -2.19 4.74 3.86
N ILE A 76 -2.08 3.45 3.60
CA ILE A 76 -3.14 2.54 3.22
C ILE A 76 -3.22 1.51 4.33
N HIS A 77 -4.36 1.47 5.01
CA HIS A 77 -4.65 0.48 6.04
C HIS A 77 -5.58 -0.56 5.44
N PHE A 78 -5.15 -1.82 5.41
CA PHE A 78 -5.92 -2.95 4.90
C PHE A 78 -6.21 -3.94 6.03
N SER A 79 -7.47 -4.35 6.17
CA SER A 79 -7.86 -5.23 7.25
C SER A 79 -7.43 -6.66 6.96
N ALA A 80 -6.69 -7.25 7.90
CA ALA A 80 -6.34 -8.66 7.91
C ALA A 80 -7.57 -9.58 7.88
N ARG A 81 -8.76 -9.09 8.25
CA ARG A 81 -10.01 -9.87 8.20
C ARG A 81 -10.47 -10.18 6.78
N TYR A 82 -9.88 -9.53 5.77
CA TYR A 82 -10.18 -9.69 4.35
C TYR A 82 -8.99 -10.24 3.55
N VAL A 83 -7.98 -10.79 4.23
CA VAL A 83 -6.87 -11.55 3.63
C VAL A 83 -7.18 -13.04 3.68
#